data_AF-A0A7S1VH31-F1
#
_entry.id   AF-A0A7S1VH31-F1
#
_cell.length_a   1.000
_cell.length_b   1.000
_cell.length_c   1.000
_cell.angle_alpha   90.00
_cell.angle_beta   90.00
_cell.angle_gamma   90.00
#
_symmetry.space_group_name_H-M   'P 1'
#
loop_
_entity.id
_entity.type
_entity.pdbx_description
1 polymer ?
#
loop_
_entity_poly.entity_id
_entity_poly.type
_entity_poly.pdbx_seq_one_letter_code
_entity_poly.pdbx_strand_id
1 'polypeptide(L)'
;RFAYGQVLLDNVRQPLVKKDMVDSTQYKVWFREHHYTTEAYFIPNPNATQEDDGVVLVIVMDGPANTSYLLLLHGITFETLTTARLPDYIPVSFTAIGLVESSCRKRGVPTPSKP
;
A
#
# COMPACT_ATOMS: atom_id res chain seq x y z
N ARG A 1 -17.48 0.53 3.60
CA ARG A 1 -17.39 1.69 4.51
C ARG A 1 -16.23 2.61 4.16
N PHE A 2 -15.04 2.11 3.87
CA PHE A 2 -13.87 2.96 3.65
C PHE A 2 -13.56 3.19 2.17
N ALA A 3 -13.05 4.36 1.84
CA ALA A 3 -12.54 4.70 0.51
C ALA A 3 -11.11 5.22 0.62
N TYR A 4 -10.28 4.90 -0.38
CA TYR A 4 -8.91 5.37 -0.50
C TYR A 4 -8.78 6.25 -1.73
N GLY A 5 -8.14 7.41 -1.59
CA GLY A 5 -8.03 8.35 -2.71
C GLY A 5 -6.86 9.30 -2.54
N GLN A 6 -6.36 9.79 -3.66
CA GLN A 6 -5.34 10.83 -3.70
C GLN A 6 -6.00 12.19 -3.64
N VAL A 7 -5.37 13.13 -2.95
CA VAL A 7 -5.75 14.54 -3.01
C VAL A 7 -4.61 15.30 -3.66
N LEU A 8 -4.87 15.88 -4.83
CA LEU A 8 -3.90 16.67 -5.58
C LEU A 8 -4.03 18.13 -5.13
N LEU A 9 -3.13 18.58 -4.23
CA LEU A 9 -3.13 19.97 -3.76
C LEU A 9 -2.21 20.85 -4.62
N ASP A 10 -0.98 20.40 -4.83
CA ASP A 10 0.00 21.04 -5.70
C ASP A 10 1.07 20.03 -6.17
N ASN A 11 2.14 20.52 -6.80
CA ASN A 11 3.21 19.68 -7.34
C ASN A 11 4.14 19.10 -6.27
N VAL A 12 3.98 19.46 -5.00
CA VAL A 12 4.80 18.98 -3.86
C VAL A 12 3.96 18.10 -2.93
N ARG A 13 2.67 18.41 -2.81
CA ARG A 13 1.74 17.85 -1.84
C ARG A 13 0.65 17.04 -2.53
N GLN A 14 0.84 15.73 -2.55
CA GLN A 14 -0.14 14.75 -3.04
C GLN A 14 -0.40 13.66 -2.00
N PRO A 15 -1.12 13.97 -0.90
CA PRO A 15 -1.44 13.00 0.14
C PRO A 15 -2.36 11.88 -0.36
N LEU A 16 -2.13 10.68 0.17
CA LEU A 16 -3.08 9.57 0.09
C LEU A 16 -3.98 9.59 1.33
N VAL A 17 -5.29 9.50 1.11
CA VAL A 17 -6.30 9.64 2.16
C VAL A 17 -7.12 8.36 2.27
N LYS A 18 -7.30 7.87 3.49
CA LYS A 18 -8.35 6.92 3.85
C LYS A 18 -9.53 7.71 4.45
N LYS A 19 -10.71 7.60 3.84
CA LYS A 19 -11.94 8.26 4.28
C LYS A 19 -12.95 7.23 4.79
N ASP A 20 -13.53 7.50 5.95
CA ASP A 20 -14.75 6.82 6.39
C ASP A 20 -15.97 7.45 5.70
N MET A 21 -16.73 6.63 4.95
CA MET A 21 -17.91 7.11 4.22
C MET A 21 -19.17 7.17 5.08
N VAL A 22 -19.15 6.61 6.29
CA VAL A 22 -20.26 6.67 7.25
C VAL A 22 -20.06 7.84 8.21
N ASP A 23 -18.86 7.97 8.78
CA ASP A 23 -18.49 9.13 9.59
C ASP A 23 -17.67 10.13 8.75
N SER A 24 -18.35 11.19 8.27
CA SER A 24 -17.72 12.21 7.43
C SER A 24 -16.57 12.97 8.12
N THR A 25 -16.45 12.93 9.44
CA THR A 25 -15.37 13.58 10.19
C THR A 25 -14.08 12.76 10.25
N GLN A 26 -14.17 11.44 10.05
CA GLN A 26 -13.03 10.53 10.22
C GLN A 26 -12.26 10.34 8.92
N TYR A 27 -10.98 10.67 8.94
CA TYR A 27 -10.04 10.41 7.87
C TYR A 27 -8.62 10.19 8.41
N LYS A 28 -7.80 9.49 7.62
CA LYS A 28 -6.38 9.30 7.89
C LYS A 28 -5.59 9.64 6.64
N VAL A 29 -4.38 10.17 6.83
CA VAL A 29 -3.56 10.69 5.73
C VAL A 29 -2.17 10.11 5.80
N TRP A 30 -1.67 9.66 4.65
CA TRP A 30 -0.25 9.40 4.44
C TRP A 30 0.29 10.45 3.48
N PHE A 31 1.40 11.07 3.84
CA PHE A 31 2.01 12.14 3.05
C PHE A 31 3.51 12.22 3.29
N ARG A 32 4.25 12.48 2.21
CA ARG A 32 5.66 12.89 2.24
C ARG A 32 5.91 13.85 1.08
N GLU A 33 6.66 14.93 1.34
CA GLU A 33 6.96 15.93 0.32
C GLU A 33 7.72 15.31 -0.86
N HIS A 34 7.35 15.71 -2.09
CA HIS A 34 7.92 15.20 -3.34
C HIS A 34 7.80 13.68 -3.54
N HIS A 35 6.85 13.06 -2.85
CA HIS A 35 6.53 11.65 -2.99
C HIS A 35 5.10 11.50 -3.49
N TYR A 36 4.96 10.82 -4.62
CA TYR A 36 3.70 10.78 -5.35
C TYR A 36 3.22 9.34 -5.44
N THR A 37 2.05 9.09 -4.88
CA THR A 37 1.45 7.75 -4.87
C THR A 37 0.81 7.42 -6.22
N THR A 38 0.60 6.13 -6.49
CA THR A 38 -0.32 5.63 -7.52
C THR A 38 -1.68 5.27 -6.90
N GLU A 39 -2.55 4.59 -7.64
CA GLU A 39 -3.76 3.99 -7.08
C GLU A 39 -3.43 3.02 -5.93
N ALA A 40 -4.22 3.09 -4.87
CA ALA A 40 -4.06 2.27 -3.67
C ALA A 40 -4.83 0.95 -3.81
N TYR A 41 -4.19 -0.15 -3.43
CA TYR A 41 -4.75 -1.50 -3.48
C TYR A 41 -4.93 -2.05 -2.07
N PHE A 42 -6.18 -2.26 -1.67
CA PHE A 42 -6.47 -2.87 -0.37
C PHE A 42 -6.43 -4.40 -0.46
N ILE A 43 -5.66 -5.02 0.42
CA ILE A 43 -5.54 -6.47 0.56
C ILE A 43 -6.13 -6.85 1.92
N PRO A 44 -7.30 -7.48 1.97
CA PRO A 44 -7.93 -7.86 3.23
C PRO A 44 -7.13 -8.98 3.92
N ASN A 45 -7.09 -8.95 5.24
CA ASN A 45 -6.66 -10.10 6.02
C ASN A 45 -7.72 -11.22 5.86
N PRO A 46 -7.35 -12.45 5.45
CA PRO A 46 -8.32 -13.52 5.19
C PRO A 46 -9.14 -13.92 6.43
N ASN A 47 -8.66 -13.62 7.63
CA ASN A 47 -9.36 -13.89 8.89
C ASN A 47 -9.97 -12.62 9.52
N ALA A 48 -10.07 -11.53 8.74
CA ALA A 48 -10.59 -10.25 9.21
C ALA A 48 -12.07 -10.35 9.63
N THR A 49 -12.39 -9.66 10.73
CA THR A 49 -13.79 -9.38 11.12
C THR A 49 -14.19 -7.93 10.82
N GLN A 50 -13.21 -7.04 10.62
CA GLN A 50 -13.39 -5.63 10.26
C GLN A 50 -13.03 -5.40 8.79
N GLU A 51 -13.78 -4.54 8.10
CA GLU A 51 -13.61 -4.28 6.65
C GLU A 51 -12.21 -3.76 6.30
N ASP A 52 -11.59 -2.97 7.17
CA ASP A 52 -10.28 -2.36 6.99
C ASP A 52 -9.13 -3.12 7.69
N ASP A 53 -9.40 -4.31 8.22
CA ASP A 53 -8.36 -5.21 8.70
C ASP A 53 -7.66 -5.87 7.51
N GLY A 54 -6.46 -5.37 7.22
CA GLY A 54 -5.68 -5.71 6.05
C GLY A 54 -4.54 -4.73 5.85
N VAL A 55 -4.02 -4.69 4.63
CA VAL A 55 -2.95 -3.77 4.25
C VAL A 55 -3.34 -2.98 3.01
N VAL A 56 -2.88 -1.74 2.92
CA VAL A 56 -3.00 -0.91 1.72
C VAL A 56 -1.65 -0.88 1.03
N LEU A 57 -1.60 -1.37 -0.20
CA LEU A 57 -0.43 -1.43 -1.04
C LEU A 57 -0.48 -0.28 -2.05
N VAL A 58 0.61 0.48 -2.20
CA VAL A 58 0.68 1.56 -3.18
C VAL A 58 2.10 1.72 -3.69
N ILE A 59 2.26 2.03 -4.97
CA ILE A 59 3.57 2.41 -5.51
C ILE A 59 3.75 3.90 -5.26
N VAL A 60 4.93 4.29 -4.81
CA VAL A 60 5.30 5.67 -4.57
C VAL A 60 6.50 6.03 -5.42
N MET A 61 6.37 7.13 -6.16
CA MET A 61 7.45 7.77 -6.89
C MET A 61 8.19 8.72 -5.94
N ASP A 62 9.47 8.46 -5.70
CA ASP A 62 10.38 9.30 -4.91
C ASP A 62 11.05 10.30 -5.86
N GLY A 63 10.50 11.52 -5.92
CA GLY A 63 10.98 12.58 -6.81
C GLY A 63 12.48 12.89 -6.63
N PRO A 64 12.96 13.12 -5.39
CA PRO A 64 14.38 13.39 -5.13
C PRO A 64 15.33 12.26 -5.56
N ALA A 65 14.93 11.00 -5.37
CA ALA A 65 15.77 9.85 -5.72
C ALA A 65 15.60 9.39 -7.18
N ASN A 66 14.61 9.93 -7.91
CA ASN A 66 14.22 9.48 -9.25
C ASN A 66 14.04 7.95 -9.33
N THR A 67 13.43 7.36 -8.29
CA THR A 67 13.14 5.92 -8.19
C THR A 67 11.73 5.71 -7.65
N SER A 68 11.25 4.48 -7.71
CA SER A 68 9.95 4.11 -7.13
C SER A 68 10.12 3.07 -6.02
N TYR A 69 9.17 3.04 -5.10
CA TYR A 69 9.10 1.99 -4.08
C TYR A 69 7.67 1.55 -3.84
N LEU A 70 7.53 0.32 -3.38
CA LEU A 70 6.29 -0.24 -2.91
C LEU A 70 6.12 0.15 -1.44
N LEU A 71 5.00 0.78 -1.10
CA LEU A 71 4.62 1.18 0.25
C LEU A 71 3.50 0.27 0.75
N LEU A 72 3.70 -0.29 1.95
CA LEU A 72 2.66 -1.02 2.67
C LEU A 72 2.21 -0.20 3.86
N LEU A 73 0.92 0.12 3.91
CA LEU A 73 0.26 0.78 5.02
C LEU A 73 -0.61 -0.20 5.77
N HIS A 74 -0.68 -0.07 7.10
CA HIS A 74 -1.63 -0.81 7.90
C HIS A 74 -3.06 -0.33 7.59
N GLY A 75 -3.99 -1.24 7.29
CA GLY A 75 -5.36 -0.89 6.89
C GLY A 75 -6.09 -0.04 7.93
N ILE A 76 -6.04 -0.43 9.21
CA ILE A 76 -6.68 0.32 10.33
C ILE A 76 -5.94 1.63 10.67
N THR A 77 -4.67 1.57 11.08
CA THR A 77 -3.96 2.75 11.59
C THR A 77 -3.53 3.72 10.49
N PHE A 78 -3.38 3.22 9.26
CA PHE A 78 -2.84 3.93 8.10
C PHE A 78 -1.38 4.36 8.25
N GLU A 79 -0.65 3.72 9.16
CA GLU A 79 0.78 3.91 9.37
C GLU A 79 1.60 3.04 8.41
N THR A 80 2.83 3.48 8.11
CA THR A 80 3.76 2.73 7.28
C THR A 80 4.24 1.48 8.00
N LEU A 81 3.98 0.31 7.41
CA LEU A 81 4.50 -0.97 7.89
C LEU A 81 5.91 -1.21 7.35
N THR A 82 6.08 -1.06 6.04
CA THR A 82 7.36 -1.27 5.37
C THR A 82 7.36 -0.66 3.97
N THR A 83 8.56 -0.54 3.40
CA THR A 83 8.79 -0.12 2.01
C THR A 83 9.75 -1.07 1.32
N ALA A 84 9.49 -1.40 0.05
CA ALA A 84 10.41 -2.17 -0.79
C ALA A 84 10.82 -1.34 -2.02
N ARG A 85 12.12 -1.07 -2.18
CA ARG A 85 12.65 -0.31 -3.32
C ARG A 85 12.55 -1.13 -4.61
N LEU A 86 12.15 -0.48 -5.69
CA LEU A 86 12.14 -1.06 -7.02
C LEU A 86 13.46 -0.73 -7.73
N PRO A 87 14.02 -1.66 -8.54
CA PRO A 87 15.27 -1.44 -9.25
C PRO A 87 15.15 -0.35 -10.32
N ASP A 88 13.94 -0.15 -10.85
CA ASP A 88 13.64 0.80 -11.92
C ASP A 88 12.69 1.91 -11.46
N TYR A 89 12.79 3.05 -12.12
CA TYR A 89 11.81 4.13 -12.03
C TYR A 89 10.53 3.69 -12.76
N ILE A 90 9.45 3.54 -12.00
CA ILE A 90 8.12 3.29 -12.58
C ILE A 90 7.41 4.64 -12.64
N PRO A 91 7.16 5.20 -13.84
CA PRO A 91 6.37 6.41 -13.99
C PRO A 91 5.00 6.22 -13.35
N VAL A 92 4.41 7.30 -12.83
CA VAL A 92 3.05 7.26 -12.26
C VAL A 92 2.09 6.64 -13.28
N SER A 93 1.66 5.41 -13.00
CA SER A 93 0.60 4.74 -13.74
C SER A 93 -0.71 4.91 -12.97
N PHE A 94 -1.79 5.26 -13.69
CA PHE A 94 -3.12 5.46 -13.09
C PHE A 94 -3.83 4.16 -12.72
N THR A 95 -3.22 3.00 -12.96
CA THR A 95 -3.80 1.68 -12.64
C THR A 95 -2.66 0.74 -12.25
N ALA A 96 -2.75 0.09 -11.08
CA ALA A 96 -1.76 -0.90 -10.65
C ALA A 96 -2.38 -2.30 -10.64
N ILE A 97 -2.22 -3.11 -11.69
CA ILE A 97 -2.76 -4.48 -11.64
C ILE A 97 -2.08 -5.27 -10.49
N GLY A 98 -2.82 -5.54 -9.43
CA GLY A 98 -2.39 -6.36 -8.30
C GLY A 98 -2.91 -7.78 -8.46
N LEU A 99 -2.02 -8.74 -8.76
CA LEU A 99 -2.29 -10.16 -8.57
C LEU A 99 -1.77 -10.55 -7.18
N VAL A 100 -2.68 -10.64 -6.21
CA VAL A 100 -2.37 -11.13 -4.88
C VAL A 100 -2.89 -12.55 -4.76
N GLU A 101 -1.98 -13.53 -4.70
CA GLU A 101 -2.36 -14.91 -4.41
C GLU A 101 -2.36 -15.12 -2.88
N SER A 102 -3.52 -15.44 -2.31
CA SER A 102 -3.71 -15.60 -0.87
C SER A 102 -3.25 -16.97 -0.33
N SER A 103 -2.43 -17.74 -1.07
CA SER A 103 -2.08 -19.11 -0.71
C SER A 103 -0.63 -19.25 -0.23
N CYS A 104 -0.40 -18.99 1.06
CA CYS A 104 0.84 -19.44 1.69
C CYS A 104 0.67 -20.91 2.15
N ARG A 105 0.74 -21.86 1.21
CA ARG A 105 0.80 -23.28 1.56
C ARG A 105 2.17 -23.56 2.17
N LYS A 106 2.22 -23.94 3.45
CA LYS A 106 3.45 -24.43 4.11
C LYS A 106 3.99 -25.61 3.29
N ARG A 107 4.97 -25.36 2.41
CA ARG A 107 5.79 -26.42 1.83
C ARG A 107 6.72 -26.87 2.94
N GLY A 108 6.46 -28.06 3.49
CA GLY A 108 7.39 -28.71 4.41
C GLY A 108 8.75 -28.79 3.73
N VAL A 109 9.76 -28.28 4.41
CA VAL A 109 11.17 -28.42 4.00
C VAL A 109 11.53 -29.91 4.17
N PRO A 110 11.99 -30.62 3.13
CA PRO A 110 12.53 -31.96 3.32
C PRO A 110 13.83 -31.83 4.11
N THR A 111 13.88 -32.45 5.28
CA THR A 111 15.13 -32.62 6.04
C THR A 111 16.12 -33.45 5.22
N PRO A 112 17.38 -33.02 5.06
CA PRO A 112 18.39 -33.83 4.40
C PRO A 112 18.68 -35.07 5.25
N SER A 113 18.52 -36.26 4.66
CA SER A 113 19.04 -37.51 5.24
C SER A 113 20.56 -37.43 5.27
N LYS A 114 21.14 -37.54 6.47
CA LYS A 114 22.58 -37.65 6.71
C LYS A 114 23.14 -38.95 6.09
N PRO A 115 24.46 -39.01 5.82
CA PRO A 115 25.10 -39.90 4.84
C PRO A 115 25.04 -41.39 5.21
#